data_AF-A0A6P6U4B8-F1
#
_entry.id   AF-A0A6P6U4B8-F1
#
_cell.length_a   1.000
_cell.length_b   1.000
_cell.length_c   1.000
_cell.angle_alpha   90.00
_cell.angle_beta   90.00
_cell.angle_gamma   90.00
#
_symmetry.space_group_name_H-M   'P 1'
#
loop_
_entity.id
_entity.type
_entity.pdbx_description
1 polymer ?
#
loop_
_entity_poly.entity_id
_entity_poly.type
_entity_poly.pdbx_seq_one_letter_code
_entity_poly.pdbx_strand_id
1 'polypeptide(L)'
;MTIPHSHLFTHLFIYSFYSTGAAPVVPFKQNQAGLILFFPSRKMGLQEDFEAHAEKAKTLPENTTNASKLILYGLYKQAIVGPVNTPRPGVFYQRDRAKWDAWKAVGGKSKEEAMNDYITKVKQLQEEAA
;
A
#
# COMPACT_ATOMS: atom_id res chain seq x y z
N MET A 1 7.22 17.65 -43.30
CA MET A 1 6.30 16.51 -43.44
C MET A 1 7.00 15.33 -42.77
N THR A 2 6.51 14.59 -41.78
CA THR A 2 5.24 14.48 -41.05
C THR A 2 5.53 13.43 -39.97
N ILE A 3 5.14 13.65 -38.72
CA ILE A 3 4.97 12.56 -37.74
C ILE A 3 3.64 11.86 -38.07
N PRO A 4 3.54 10.53 -37.91
CA PRO A 4 2.63 9.98 -36.90
C PRO A 4 3.26 8.78 -36.17
N HIS A 5 3.31 8.73 -34.83
CA HIS A 5 2.26 8.40 -33.87
C HIS A 5 1.80 6.93 -33.87
N SER A 6 2.25 6.22 -32.82
CA SER A 6 1.50 5.28 -31.97
C SER A 6 1.46 3.78 -32.26
N HIS A 7 1.52 3.06 -31.13
CA HIS A 7 1.06 1.69 -30.84
C HIS A 7 1.90 0.49 -31.28
N LEU A 8 2.71 -0.04 -30.34
CA LEU A 8 2.68 -1.46 -30.01
C LEU A 8 2.76 -1.65 -28.49
N PHE A 9 1.61 -1.98 -27.91
CA PHE A 9 1.43 -2.48 -26.56
C PHE A 9 1.70 -4.00 -26.58
N THR A 10 2.37 -4.50 -25.53
CA THR A 10 2.31 -5.90 -25.02
C THR A 10 2.82 -7.05 -25.89
N HIS A 11 3.92 -7.69 -25.47
CA HIS A 11 3.89 -9.06 -24.92
C HIS A 11 5.28 -9.50 -24.41
N LEU A 12 5.25 -10.39 -23.41
CA LEU A 12 6.34 -11.21 -22.83
C LEU A 12 7.13 -10.55 -21.67
N PHE A 13 6.62 -10.59 -20.44
CA PHE A 13 6.72 -11.74 -19.49
C PHE A 13 8.16 -12.25 -19.27
N ILE A 14 8.73 -11.82 -18.14
CA ILE A 14 9.45 -12.58 -17.11
C ILE A 14 10.65 -13.47 -17.51
N TYR A 15 11.74 -13.27 -16.75
CA TYR A 15 12.91 -14.13 -16.52
C TYR A 15 14.19 -13.87 -17.34
N SER A 16 15.01 -12.96 -16.83
CA SER A 16 16.46 -13.17 -16.70
C SER A 16 16.93 -12.36 -15.47
N PHE A 17 16.94 -12.97 -14.29
CA PHE A 17 18.05 -13.72 -13.69
C PHE A 17 19.22 -12.83 -13.26
N TYR A 18 19.30 -12.64 -11.94
CA TYR A 18 20.51 -12.48 -11.13
C TYR A 18 21.83 -12.22 -11.85
N SER A 19 22.40 -11.04 -11.65
CA SER A 19 23.81 -10.95 -11.27
C SER A 19 24.17 -9.56 -10.72
N THR A 20 24.74 -9.56 -9.52
CA THR A 20 25.69 -8.59 -8.95
C THR A 20 25.28 -7.13 -8.81
N GLY A 21 25.12 -6.73 -7.54
CA GLY A 21 25.13 -5.33 -7.12
C GLY A 21 24.93 -5.21 -5.62
N ALA A 22 25.89 -5.70 -4.84
CA ALA A 22 25.95 -5.53 -3.39
C ALA A 22 25.91 -4.03 -3.04
N ALA A 23 24.79 -3.54 -2.53
CA ALA A 23 24.71 -2.25 -1.87
C ALA A 23 25.05 -2.46 -0.38
N PRO A 24 26.09 -1.80 0.16
CA PRO A 24 26.53 -2.03 1.52
C PRO A 24 25.46 -1.58 2.52
N VAL A 25 25.00 -2.52 3.34
CA VAL A 25 24.33 -2.23 4.59
C VAL A 25 25.28 -1.43 5.47
N VAL A 26 25.09 -0.12 5.51
CA VAL A 26 25.80 0.78 6.42
C VAL A 26 25.48 0.36 7.87
N PRO A 27 26.47 0.00 8.69
CA PRO A 27 26.24 -0.27 10.09
C PRO A 27 25.95 1.05 10.80
N PHE A 28 24.68 1.32 11.10
CA PHE A 28 24.28 2.44 11.93
C PHE A 28 24.78 2.19 13.36
N LYS A 29 25.92 2.78 13.71
CA LYS A 29 26.45 2.76 15.07
C LYS A 29 25.54 3.63 15.92
N GLN A 30 24.59 3.01 16.60
CA GLN A 30 23.76 3.61 17.64
C GLN A 30 24.67 4.02 18.80
N ASN A 31 25.22 5.23 18.76
CA ASN A 31 25.74 5.86 19.95
C ASN A 31 25.68 7.39 19.82
N GLN A 32 24.61 7.98 20.36
CA GLN A 32 24.63 9.35 20.83
C GLN A 32 23.89 9.40 22.17
N ALA A 33 24.69 9.52 23.24
CA ALA A 33 24.26 9.94 24.55
C ALA A 33 23.92 11.44 24.52
N GLY A 34 22.80 11.85 25.12
CA GLY A 34 22.51 13.28 25.34
C GLY A 34 21.03 13.68 25.34
N LEU A 35 20.33 13.38 26.44
CA LEU A 35 19.38 14.23 27.19
C LEU A 35 18.43 15.23 26.46
N ILE A 36 17.10 15.03 26.67
CA ILE A 36 15.95 15.97 26.54
C ILE A 36 15.67 16.45 25.09
N LEU A 37 14.76 15.86 24.30
CA LEU A 37 13.34 15.63 24.52
C LEU A 37 12.93 14.31 23.83
N PHE A 38 12.32 13.38 24.57
CA PHE A 38 11.64 12.22 24.01
C PHE A 38 10.40 12.70 23.26
N PHE A 39 10.58 13.27 22.08
CA PHE A 39 9.54 13.27 21.05
C PHE A 39 9.66 11.92 20.35
N PRO A 40 8.76 10.94 20.61
CA PRO A 40 8.72 9.76 19.79
C PRO A 40 8.49 10.24 18.36
N SER A 41 9.41 9.93 17.45
CA SER A 41 9.19 10.12 16.03
C SER A 41 8.03 9.21 15.63
N ARG A 42 6.81 9.74 15.75
CA ARG A 42 5.52 9.05 15.57
C ARG A 42 5.42 8.32 14.22
N LYS A 43 6.30 8.69 13.26
CA LYS A 43 6.40 8.12 11.92
C LYS A 43 6.95 6.70 11.86
N MET A 44 7.83 6.26 12.77
CA MET A 44 8.33 4.87 12.73
C MET A 44 7.34 3.87 13.33
N GLY A 45 6.62 4.25 14.39
CA GLY A 45 5.62 3.37 15.01
C GLY A 45 4.40 3.11 14.13
N LEU A 46 3.93 4.12 13.38
CA LEU A 46 2.74 3.96 12.54
C LEU A 46 2.95 2.96 11.39
N GLN A 47 4.15 2.94 10.81
CA GLN A 47 4.53 2.00 9.77
C GLN A 47 4.56 0.56 10.31
N GLU A 48 5.15 0.37 11.50
CA GLU A 48 5.22 -0.92 12.19
C GLU A 48 3.82 -1.43 12.59
N ASP A 49 2.97 -0.54 13.13
CA ASP A 49 1.58 -0.85 13.42
C ASP A 49 0.81 -1.23 12.15
N PHE A 50 1.01 -0.51 11.05
CA PHE A 50 0.37 -0.81 9.77
C PHE A 50 0.78 -2.19 9.25
N GLU A 51 2.06 -2.52 9.27
CA GLU A 51 2.56 -3.83 8.84
C GLU A 51 2.02 -4.97 9.73
N ALA A 52 2.02 -4.77 11.05
CA ALA A 52 1.44 -5.73 11.99
C ALA A 52 -0.06 -5.97 11.73
N HIS A 53 -0.83 -4.91 11.45
CA HIS A 53 -2.25 -5.05 11.12
C HIS A 53 -2.46 -5.59 9.70
N ALA A 54 -1.55 -5.36 8.76
CA ALA A 54 -1.62 -5.95 7.43
C ALA A 54 -1.42 -7.47 7.46
N GLU A 55 -0.54 -7.98 8.32
CA GLU A 55 -0.43 -9.42 8.57
C GLU A 55 -1.71 -9.99 9.18
N LYS A 56 -2.28 -9.31 10.18
CA LYS A 56 -3.56 -9.73 10.76
C LYS A 56 -4.75 -9.59 9.80
N ALA A 57 -4.67 -8.69 8.81
CA ALA A 57 -5.69 -8.58 7.78
C ALA A 57 -5.74 -9.82 6.87
N LYS A 58 -4.62 -10.57 6.76
CA LYS A 58 -4.59 -11.85 6.03
C LYS A 58 -5.32 -12.96 6.78
N THR A 59 -5.42 -12.86 8.10
CA THR A 59 -6.12 -13.83 8.95
C THR A 59 -7.59 -13.47 9.17
N LEU A 60 -8.11 -12.43 8.50
CA LEU A 60 -9.53 -12.08 8.57
C LEU A 60 -10.38 -13.20 7.95
N PRO A 61 -11.52 -13.54 8.56
CA PRO A 61 -12.38 -14.61 8.06
C PRO A 61 -12.96 -14.30 6.69
N GLU A 62 -13.20 -15.36 5.92
CA GLU A 62 -13.62 -15.26 4.52
C GLU A 62 -15.01 -14.61 4.36
N ASN A 63 -15.84 -14.67 5.42
CA ASN A 63 -17.14 -14.01 5.54
C ASN A 63 -17.06 -12.47 5.48
N THR A 64 -15.85 -11.89 5.58
CA THR A 64 -15.66 -10.45 5.45
C THR A 64 -16.22 -9.95 4.12
N THR A 65 -17.13 -8.98 4.19
CA THR A 65 -17.84 -8.43 3.03
C THR A 65 -16.87 -7.91 1.97
N ASN A 66 -17.15 -8.17 0.69
CA ASN A 66 -16.32 -7.72 -0.43
C ASN A 66 -16.06 -6.20 -0.42
N ALA A 67 -17.03 -5.40 0.03
CA ALA A 67 -16.89 -3.96 0.21
C ALA A 67 -15.77 -3.60 1.20
N SER A 68 -15.71 -4.28 2.36
CA SER A 68 -14.65 -4.07 3.36
C SER A 68 -13.27 -4.44 2.81
N LYS A 69 -13.17 -5.54 2.06
CA LYS A 69 -11.93 -5.94 1.38
C LYS A 69 -11.44 -4.89 0.36
N LEU A 70 -12.37 -4.27 -0.37
CA LEU A 70 -12.04 -3.20 -1.33
C LEU A 70 -11.57 -1.91 -0.63
N ILE A 71 -12.19 -1.54 0.50
CA ILE A 71 -11.77 -0.38 1.30
C ILE A 71 -10.35 -0.59 1.84
N LEU A 72 -10.07 -1.77 2.42
CA LEU A 72 -8.73 -2.13 2.90
C LEU A 72 -7.71 -2.06 1.76
N TYR A 73 -8.06 -2.56 0.56
CA TYR A 73 -7.18 -2.48 -0.60
C TYR A 73 -6.86 -1.03 -0.97
N GLY A 74 -7.87 -0.15 -1.06
CA GLY A 74 -7.66 1.26 -1.40
C GLY A 74 -6.72 1.95 -0.42
N LEU A 75 -6.98 1.80 0.88
CA LEU A 75 -6.17 2.38 1.96
C LEU A 75 -4.73 1.84 1.95
N TYR A 76 -4.57 0.53 1.77
CA TYR A 76 -3.26 -0.10 1.65
C TYR A 76 -2.46 0.44 0.46
N LYS A 77 -3.10 0.57 -0.70
CA LYS A 77 -2.45 1.14 -1.89
C LYS A 77 -2.06 2.60 -1.69
N GLN A 78 -2.91 3.40 -1.04
CA GLN A 78 -2.61 4.80 -0.73
C GLN A 78 -1.46 4.94 0.28
N ALA A 79 -1.42 4.10 1.32
CA ALA A 79 -0.36 4.13 2.32
C ALA A 79 1.03 3.87 1.72
N ILE A 80 1.13 2.93 0.77
CA ILE A 80 2.42 2.46 0.24
C ILE A 80 2.82 3.25 -1.01
N VAL A 81 1.93 3.25 -2.01
CA VAL A 81 2.17 3.86 -3.32
C VAL A 81 1.87 5.35 -3.29
N GLY A 82 0.83 5.76 -2.56
CA GLY A 82 0.30 7.12 -2.62
C GLY A 82 -0.83 7.26 -3.64
N PRO A 83 -1.11 8.48 -4.12
CA PRO A 83 -2.22 8.77 -5.02
C PRO A 83 -2.21 7.89 -6.27
N VAL A 84 -3.39 7.46 -6.71
CA VAL A 84 -3.52 6.63 -7.91
C VAL A 84 -2.95 7.33 -9.14
N ASN A 85 -2.05 6.63 -9.81
CA ASN A 85 -1.30 7.09 -10.98
C ASN A 85 -1.56 6.24 -12.23
N THR A 86 -2.53 5.32 -12.17
CA THR A 86 -2.89 4.42 -13.27
C THR A 86 -4.23 4.81 -13.90
N PRO A 87 -4.43 4.55 -15.21
CA PRO A 87 -5.72 4.77 -15.85
C PRO A 87 -6.78 3.81 -15.32
N ARG A 88 -8.04 4.24 -15.37
CA ARG A 88 -9.18 3.44 -14.91
C ARG A 88 -9.36 2.19 -15.79
N PRO A 89 -9.46 0.98 -15.21
CA PRO A 89 -9.70 -0.25 -15.96
C PRO A 89 -11.00 -0.21 -16.78
N GLY A 90 -11.00 -0.94 -17.90
CA GLY A 90 -12.16 -1.09 -18.79
C GLY A 90 -13.38 -1.69 -18.09
N VAL A 91 -14.57 -1.39 -18.60
CA VAL A 91 -15.87 -1.79 -17.99
C VAL A 91 -16.04 -3.31 -17.85
N PHE A 92 -15.35 -4.10 -18.67
CA PHE A 92 -15.38 -5.56 -18.63
C PHE A 92 -14.62 -6.16 -17.43
N TYR A 93 -13.70 -5.39 -16.82
CA TYR A 93 -12.91 -5.81 -15.66
C TYR A 93 -13.51 -5.25 -14.36
N GLN A 94 -14.73 -5.66 -14.04
CA GLN A 94 -15.49 -5.10 -12.90
C GLN A 94 -14.74 -5.20 -11.56
N ARG A 95 -14.04 -6.31 -11.32
CA ARG A 95 -13.26 -6.52 -10.08
C ARG A 95 -12.10 -5.55 -9.95
N ASP A 96 -11.34 -5.35 -11.02
CA ASP A 96 -10.18 -4.45 -11.03
C ASP A 96 -10.62 -2.99 -11.07
N ARG A 97 -11.74 -2.70 -11.75
CA ARG A 97 -12.40 -1.41 -11.70
C ARG A 97 -12.83 -1.06 -10.26
N ALA A 98 -13.44 -2.00 -9.52
CA ALA A 98 -13.83 -1.76 -8.14
C ALA A 98 -12.62 -1.48 -7.22
N LYS A 99 -11.52 -2.22 -7.41
CA LYS A 99 -10.24 -1.96 -6.70
C LYS A 99 -9.67 -0.58 -7.02
N TRP A 100 -9.68 -0.22 -8.31
CA TRP A 100 -9.20 1.08 -8.77
C TRP A 100 -10.09 2.22 -8.24
N ASP A 101 -11.41 2.06 -8.29
CA ASP A 101 -12.38 3.04 -7.81
C ASP A 101 -12.19 3.26 -6.28
N ALA A 102 -11.96 2.18 -5.52
CA ALA A 102 -11.65 2.26 -4.08
C ALA A 102 -10.32 2.99 -3.80
N TRP A 103 -9.26 2.71 -4.56
CA TRP A 103 -7.99 3.42 -4.43
C TRP A 103 -8.11 4.89 -4.84
N LYS A 104 -8.85 5.18 -5.92
CA LYS A 104 -9.10 6.56 -6.37
C LYS A 104 -9.85 7.37 -5.31
N ALA A 105 -10.82 6.76 -4.62
CA ALA A 105 -11.60 7.41 -3.58
C ALA A 105 -10.75 7.90 -2.40
N VAL A 106 -9.68 7.17 -2.05
CA VAL A 106 -8.76 7.54 -0.95
C VAL A 106 -7.54 8.33 -1.43
N GLY A 107 -7.48 8.67 -2.73
CA GLY A 107 -6.33 9.32 -3.35
C GLY A 107 -5.94 10.69 -2.79
N GLY A 108 -6.87 11.35 -2.08
CA GLY A 108 -6.64 12.65 -1.43
C GLY A 108 -6.03 12.56 -0.02
N LYS A 109 -5.93 11.36 0.57
CA LYS A 109 -5.39 11.16 1.92
C LYS A 109 -3.85 11.14 1.89
N SER A 110 -3.23 11.67 2.94
CA SER A 110 -1.80 11.46 3.16
C SER A 110 -1.50 9.98 3.45
N LYS A 111 -0.22 9.58 3.35
CA LYS A 111 0.18 8.20 3.66
C LYS A 111 -0.13 7.85 5.11
N GLU A 112 0.13 8.79 6.02
CA GLU A 112 -0.11 8.64 7.44
C GLU A 112 -1.61 8.50 7.76
N GLU A 113 -2.47 9.29 7.13
CA GLU A 113 -3.93 9.15 7.31
C GLU A 113 -4.42 7.81 6.76
N ALA A 114 -3.93 7.39 5.59
CA ALA A 114 -4.31 6.11 4.99
C ALA A 114 -3.89 4.91 5.87
N MET A 115 -2.71 4.97 6.50
CA MET A 115 -2.26 3.95 7.45
C MET A 115 -3.13 3.90 8.71
N ASN A 116 -3.45 5.05 9.30
CA ASN A 116 -4.31 5.12 10.49
C ASN A 116 -5.73 4.58 10.20
N ASP A 117 -6.31 4.99 9.06
CA ASP A 117 -7.61 4.52 8.61
C ASP A 117 -7.59 3.01 8.36
N TYR A 118 -6.51 2.49 7.77
CA TYR A 118 -6.33 1.06 7.54
C TYR A 118 -6.31 0.27 8.87
N ILE A 119 -5.50 0.70 9.83
CA ILE A 119 -5.39 0.07 11.16
C ILE A 119 -6.77 0.06 11.83
N THR A 120 -7.46 1.21 11.82
CA THR A 120 -8.80 1.35 12.40
C THR A 120 -9.78 0.39 11.74
N LYS A 121 -9.75 0.28 10.40
CA LYS A 121 -10.65 -0.60 9.67
C LYS A 121 -10.38 -2.08 9.92
N VAL A 122 -9.11 -2.48 10.01
CA VAL A 122 -8.74 -3.86 10.35
C VAL A 122 -9.22 -4.22 11.76
N LYS A 123 -9.04 -3.35 12.75
CA LYS A 123 -9.53 -3.57 14.12
C LYS A 123 -11.04 -3.75 14.16
N GLN A 124 -11.78 -2.86 13.48
CA GLN A 124 -13.24 -2.98 13.38
C GLN A 124 -13.66 -4.33 12.79
N LEU A 125 -13.00 -4.79 11.73
CA LEU A 125 -13.32 -6.07 11.10
C LEU A 125 -12.94 -7.28 11.95
N GLN A 126 -11.94 -7.15 12.83
CA GLN A 126 -11.59 -8.19 13.80
C GLN A 126 -12.63 -8.29 14.91
N GLU A 127 -13.14 -7.15 15.39
CA GLU A 127 -14.21 -7.10 16.39
C GLU A 127 -15.53 -7.62 15.81
N GLU A 128 -15.88 -7.29 14.56
CA GLU A 128 -17.06 -7.81 13.87
C GLU A 128 -16.97 -9.32 13.55
N ALA A 129 -15.75 -9.86 13.52
CA ALA A 129 -15.48 -11.27 13.25
C ALA A 129 -15.43 -12.16 14.49
N ALA A 130 -15.32 -11.56 15.68
CA ALA A 130 -15.26 -12.25 16.98
C ALA A 130 -16.67 -12.56 17.51
#